data_AF-N2AB06-F1
#
_entry.id   AF-N2AB06-F1
#
_cell.length_a   1.000
_cell.length_b   1.000
_cell.length_c   1.000
_cell.angle_alpha   90.00
_cell.angle_beta   90.00
_cell.angle_gamma   90.00
#
_symmetry.space_group_name_H-M   'P 1'
#
loop_
_entity.id
_entity.type
_entity.pdbx_description
1 polymer ?
#
loop_
_entity_poly.entity_id
_entity_poly.type
_entity_poly.pdbx_seq_one_letter_code
_entity_poly.pdbx_strand_id
1 'polypeptide(L)' 'MFDFRIIDLSDGNQIIRRDLKTPYSALTPIQYIEYTNMETQLYIADRQKKKFLKEAERRRKLARNPFVRFACFCGLV' A
#
# COMPACT_ATOMS: atom_id res chain seq x y z
N MET A 1 1.74 16.15 12.37
CA MET A 1 2.87 15.25 12.67
C MET A 1 2.79 14.09 11.70
N PHE A 2 3.90 13.55 11.21
CA PHE A 2 3.85 12.41 10.29
C PHE A 2 3.60 11.11 11.06
N ASP A 3 2.74 10.24 10.54
CA ASP A 3 2.41 8.92 11.13
C ASP A 3 3.38 7.81 10.72
N PHE A 4 4.59 8.19 10.30
CA PHE A 4 5.68 7.28 10.01
C PHE A 4 7.02 7.94 10.34
N ARG A 5 8.07 7.12 10.37
CA ARG A 5 9.46 7.56 10.51
C ARG A 5 10.32 6.91 9.45
N ILE A 6 11.18 7.70 8.82
CA ILE A 6 12.23 7.23 7.93
C ILE A 6 13.49 7.00 8.79
N ILE A 7 14.06 5.81 8.71
CA ILE A 7 15.29 5.43 9.41
C ILE A 7 16.33 5.08 8.36
N ASP A 8 17.42 5.82 8.35
CA ASP A 8 18.58 5.52 7.52
C ASP A 8 19.39 4.39 8.17
N LEU A 9 19.68 3.34 7.42
CA LEU A 9 20.58 2.26 7.83
C LEU A 9 22.02 2.59 7.43
N SER A 10 22.97 1.91 8.07
CA SER A 10 24.40 2.06 7.80
C SER A 10 24.81 1.65 6.38
N ASP A 11 23.99 0.88 5.68
CA ASP A 11 24.19 0.46 4.29
C ASP A 11 23.66 1.49 3.27
N GLY A 12 23.09 2.61 3.73
CA GLY A 12 22.50 3.64 2.88
C GLY A 12 21.05 3.35 2.46
N ASN A 13 20.44 2.24 2.92
CA ASN A 13 19.02 1.99 2.71
C ASN A 13 18.17 2.76 3.71
N GLN A 14 16.97 3.13 3.30
CA GLN A 14 15.99 3.78 4.16
C GLN A 14 14.82 2.86 4.46
N ILE A 15 14.50 2.71 5.74
CA ILE A 15 13.34 1.94 6.19
C ILE A 15 12.25 2.89 6.69
N ILE A 16 11.06 2.73 6.12
CA ILE A 16 9.86 3.47 6.53
C ILE A 16 9.12 2.67 7.60
N ARG A 17 9.15 3.18 8.82
CA ARG A 17 8.47 2.62 10.00
C ARG A 17 7.14 3.32 10.19
N ARG A 18 6.02 2.62 9.95
CA ARG A 18 4.65 3.13 10.14
C ARG A 18 4.11 2.98 11.57
N ASP A 19 4.87 2.30 12.43
CA ASP A 19 4.59 2.13 13.86
C ASP A 19 5.02 3.33 14.70
N LEU A 20 5.86 4.19 14.15
CA LEU A 20 6.42 5.36 14.82
C LEU A 20 5.90 6.66 14.20
N LYS A 21 5.84 7.70 15.02
CA LYS A 21 5.45 9.03 14.56
C LYS A 21 6.63 10.01 14.61
N THR A 22 6.59 11.01 13.74
CA THR A 22 7.68 11.99 13.60
C THR A 22 7.15 13.41 13.70
N PRO A 23 7.43 14.12 14.81
CA PRO A 23 6.96 15.50 15.01
C PRO A 23 7.65 16.45 14.03
N TYR A 24 6.91 17.45 13.56
CA TYR A 24 7.43 18.40 12.56
C TYR A 24 8.60 19.23 13.09
N SER A 25 8.61 19.53 14.39
CA SER A 25 9.69 20.27 15.05
C SER A 25 11.02 19.51 15.09
N ALA A 26 11.01 18.19 14.88
CA ALA A 26 12.24 17.38 14.83
C ALA A 26 12.83 17.28 13.43
N LEU A 27 12.18 17.85 12.41
CA LEU A 27 12.60 17.76 11.02
C LEU A 27 13.31 19.03 10.56
N THR A 28 14.39 18.85 9.81
CA THR A 28 14.95 19.93 9.00
C THR A 28 14.03 20.24 7.81
N PRO A 29 14.11 21.44 7.20
CA PRO A 29 13.27 21.78 6.06
C PRO A 29 13.39 20.81 4.87
N ILE A 30 14.61 20.27 4.64
CA ILE A 30 14.86 19.29 3.57
C ILE A 30 14.15 17.97 3.89
N GLN A 31 14.30 17.46 5.11
CA GLN A 31 13.60 16.25 5.56
C GLN A 31 12.08 16.45 5.56
N TYR A 32 11.59 17.65 5.86
CA TYR A 32 10.16 17.92 5.83
C TYR A 32 9.55 17.71 4.43
N ILE A 33 10.26 18.15 3.37
CA ILE A 33 9.84 17.94 1.98
C ILE A 33 9.86 16.45 1.64
N GLU A 34 10.92 15.74 2.04
CA GLU A 34 11.04 14.29 1.85
C GLU A 34 9.86 13.55 2.50
N TYR A 35 9.58 13.84 3.76
CA TYR A 35 8.45 13.26 4.48
C TYR A 35 7.10 13.60 3.81
N THR A 36 6.91 14.82 3.33
CA THR A 36 5.66 15.21 2.63
C THR A 36 5.47 14.42 1.34
N ASN A 37 6.54 14.23 0.57
CA ASN A 37 6.51 13.42 -0.65
C ASN A 37 6.22 11.95 -0.32
N MET A 38 6.87 11.41 0.71
CA MET A 38 6.68 10.04 1.16
C MET A 38 5.25 9.79 1.67
N GLU A 39 4.64 10.73 2.40
CA GLU A 39 3.24 10.64 2.84
C GLU A 39 2.29 10.46 1.65
N THR A 40 2.49 11.24 0.59
CA THR A 40 1.70 11.16 -0.64
C THR A 40 1.87 9.81 -1.33
N GLN A 41 3.11 9.32 -1.44
CA GLN A 41 3.39 8.01 -2.03
C GLN A 41 2.77 6.86 -1.24
N LEU A 42 2.89 6.88 0.10
CA LEU A 42 2.29 5.87 0.98
C LEU A 42 0.76 5.85 0.84
N TYR A 43 0.12 7.02 0.75
CA TYR A 43 -1.32 7.13 0.51
C TYR A 43 -1.72 6.48 -0.83
N ILE A 44 -0.99 6.76 -1.90
CA ILE A 44 -1.25 6.18 -3.23
C ILE A 44 -1.07 4.65 -3.18
N ALA A 45 0.02 4.18 -2.59
CA ALA A 45 0.33 2.76 -2.47
C ALA A 45 -0.74 2.01 -1.66
N ASP A 46 -1.21 2.58 -0.54
CA ASP A 46 -2.27 1.98 0.27
C ASP A 46 -3.60 1.92 -0.49
N ARG A 47 -3.91 2.94 -1.31
CA ARG A 47 -5.09 2.95 -2.17
C ARG A 47 -5.00 1.88 -3.27
N GLN A 48 -3.84 1.72 -3.88
CA GLN A 48 -3.59 0.69 -4.88
C GLN A 48 -3.68 -0.71 -4.26
N LYS A 49 -3.05 -0.93 -3.10
CA LYS A 49 -3.13 -2.19 -2.35
C LYS A 49 -4.58 -2.57 -2.04
N LYS A 50 -5.40 -1.62 -1.58
CA LYS A 50 -6.82 -1.85 -1.33
C LYS A 50 -7.59 -2.24 -2.60
N LYS A 51 -7.31 -1.62 -3.75
CA LYS A 51 -7.93 -2.00 -5.03
C LYS A 51 -7.54 -3.42 -5.43
N PHE A 52 -6.25 -3.74 -5.37
CA PHE A 52 -5.73 -5.06 -5.71
C PHE A 52 -6.34 -6.17 -4.83
N LEU A 53 -6.43 -5.94 -3.51
CA LEU A 53 -7.06 -6.89 -2.60
C LEU A 53 -8.54 -7.11 -2.92
N LYS A 54 -9.29 -6.04 -3.23
CA LYS A 54 -10.71 -6.15 -3.64
C LYS A 54 -10.87 -6.93 -4.94
N GLU A 55 -10.01 -6.71 -5.92
CA GLU A 55 -10.03 -7.45 -7.18
C GLU A 55 -9.68 -8.93 -6.98
N ALA A 56 -8.67 -9.22 -6.17
CA ALA A 56 -8.30 -10.58 -5.80
C ALA A 56 -9.47 -11.30 -5.08
N GLU A 57 -10.15 -10.62 -4.17
CA GLU A 57 -11.31 -11.16 -3.47
C GLU A 57 -12.50 -11.39 -4.42
N ARG A 58 -12.78 -10.45 -5.34
CA ARG A 58 -13.80 -10.64 -6.39
C ARG A 58 -13.48 -11.85 -7.26
N ARG A 59 -12.23 -11.99 -7.72
CA ARG A 59 -11.78 -13.15 -8.51
C ARG A 59 -11.95 -14.45 -7.73
N ARG A 60 -11.60 -14.47 -6.44
CA ARG A 60 -11.83 -15.64 -5.56
C ARG A 60 -13.32 -15.98 -5.43
N LYS A 61 -14.19 -14.97 -5.26
CA LYS A 61 -15.65 -15.17 -5.17
C LYS A 61 -16.23 -15.71 -6.48
N LEU A 62 -15.79 -15.18 -7.62
CA LEU A 62 -16.20 -15.68 -8.94
C LEU A 62 -15.73 -17.12 -9.17
N ALA A 63 -14.47 -17.43 -8.87
CA ALA A 63 -13.93 -18.80 -8.99
C ALA A 63 -14.65 -19.80 -8.07
N ARG A 64 -15.13 -19.34 -6.90
CA ARG A 64 -15.88 -20.15 -5.95
C ARG A 64 -17.37 -20.27 -6.31
N ASN A 65 -17.88 -19.45 -7.23
CA ASN A 65 -19.28 -19.49 -7.63
C ASN A 65 -19.53 -20.68 -8.59
N PRO A 66 -20.32 -21.69 -8.21
CA PRO A 66 -20.52 -22.89 -9.02
C PRO A 66 -21.10 -22.57 -10.41
N PHE A 67 -21.93 -21.53 -10.54
CA PHE A 67 -22.48 -21.10 -11.84
C PHE A 67 -21.40 -20.59 -12.80
N VAL A 68 -20.39 -19.86 -12.31
CA VAL A 68 -19.27 -19.38 -13.13
C VAL A 68 -18.38 -20.56 -13.55
N ARG A 69 -18.13 -21.51 -12.64
CA ARG A 69 -17.42 -22.75 -12.98
C ARG A 69 -18.18 -23.58 -14.02
N PHE A 70 -19.50 -23.65 -13.89
CA PHE A 70 -20.36 -24.39 -14.82
C PHE A 70 -20.41 -23.71 -16.19
N ALA A 71 -20.53 -22.38 -16.24
CA ALA A 71 -20.44 -21.62 -17.49
C ALA A 71 -19.11 -21.84 -18.22
N CYS A 72 -17.97 -21.87 -17.50
CA CYS A 72 -16.68 -22.26 -18.08
C CYS A 72 -16.65 -23.72 -18.56
N PHE A 73 -17.21 -24.66 -17.80
CA PHE A 73 -17.27 -26.08 -18.19
C PHE A 73 -18.13 -26.31 -19.44
N CYS A 74 -19.20 -25.52 -19.60
CA CYS A 74 -20.10 -25.55 -20.75
C CYS A 74 -19.62 -24.70 -21.94
N GLY A 75 -18.43 -24.08 -21.88
CA GLY A 75 -17.88 -23.29 -22.98
C GLY A 75 -18.62 -21.97 -23.28
N LEU A 76 -19.34 -21.42 -22.29
CA LEU A 76 -20.10 -20.16 -22.42
C LEU A 76 -19.26 -18.90 -22.13
N VAL A 77 -17.93 -19.01 -22.14
CA VAL A 77 -16.97 -17.91 -21.98
C VAL A 77 -16.10 -17.79 -23.22
#